data_AF-A0A1Q2CQM8-F1
#
_entry.id   AF-A0A1Q2CQM8-F1
#
_cell.length_a   1.000
_cell.length_b   1.000
_cell.length_c   1.000
_cell.angle_alpha   90.00
_cell.angle_beta   90.00
_cell.angle_gamma   90.00
#
_symmetry.space_group_name_H-M   'P 1'
#
loop_
_entity.id
_entity.type
_entity.pdbx_description
1 polymer ?
#
loop_
_entity_poly.entity_id
_entity_poly.type
_entity_poly.pdbx_seq_one_letter_code
_entity_poly.pdbx_strand_id
1 'polypeptide(L)'
;MSTGLQRSRWLIEAAQARGGEGISQRDLELWGHLDIRLRTVAEHILWENRDALLRSFDDLVPAMDGPEPQPEPRSAPPARQAPEPQPGLDQRPEARFGRLMEWRGGHQDPKVATIGDQDLARVASSGAVTEAEVEQAAARLTAAELVALYADQIAYFLGGPDAVGPAPQPEPEPEPEPVPVAAPEPELLDPYAPFDWEKVPQFVPFSWADGPATAFGHLSADLEDDGVRLAWTPAPERAPVTLYRIVESTSNWPSGAPELGGLVGVTRSNSGTAQLHPAGPVTYLAVWVNQGDTLLAAAHSQPRLVGVGQVVWPPKELSVQVTANRTVAALLSAPEGSRVEVQRFPKGATISYDINREIDRELVSSTGFRDLNPPMGDDIVYAAFCVAELADGQSMVSAPLTAVAHVTPEVQQIKVQVSRSESTPGPTTSPGCGRATARSTCTPRRSIRRTGWRTSRAPRRSSRGRA
;
A
#
# COMPACT_ATOMS: atom_id res chain seq x y z
N MET A 1 14.89 3.37 -18.62
CA MET A 1 13.81 4.32 -18.99
C MET A 1 14.36 5.73 -18.81
N SER A 2 14.21 6.59 -19.82
CA SER A 2 14.65 7.99 -19.75
C SER A 2 13.74 8.78 -18.82
N THR A 3 14.29 9.64 -17.97
CA THR A 3 13.49 10.49 -17.06
C THR A 3 12.75 11.58 -17.84
N GLY A 4 11.63 12.10 -17.32
CA GLY A 4 10.90 13.21 -17.96
C GLY A 4 11.79 14.44 -18.23
N LEU A 5 12.77 14.69 -17.36
CA LEU A 5 13.78 15.74 -17.52
C LEU A 5 14.79 15.48 -18.65
N GLN A 6 15.13 14.23 -18.93
CA GLN A 6 16.01 13.88 -20.05
C GLN A 6 15.26 14.02 -21.38
N ARG A 7 13.99 13.63 -21.43
CA ARG A 7 13.15 13.79 -22.62
C ARG A 7 12.89 15.24 -22.98
N SER A 8 12.61 16.09 -21.99
CA SER A 8 12.48 17.54 -22.24
C SER A 8 13.77 18.13 -22.81
N ARG A 9 14.93 17.74 -22.25
CA ARG A 9 16.23 18.17 -22.76
C ARG A 9 16.44 17.76 -24.22
N TRP A 10 16.15 16.51 -24.59
CA TRP A 10 16.28 16.04 -25.97
C TRP A 10 15.34 16.77 -26.93
N LEU A 11 14.10 17.04 -26.50
CA LEU A 11 13.14 17.83 -27.29
C LEU A 11 13.64 19.26 -27.53
N ILE A 12 14.22 19.90 -26.50
CA ILE A 12 14.81 21.25 -26.63
C ILE A 12 15.99 21.24 -27.61
N GLU A 13 16.91 20.29 -27.47
CA GLU A 13 18.08 20.17 -28.35
C GLU A 13 17.64 19.89 -29.81
N ALA A 14 16.64 19.03 -30.02
CA ALA A 14 16.11 18.71 -31.34
C ALA A 14 15.35 19.89 -31.98
N ALA A 15 14.56 20.64 -31.20
CA ALA A 15 13.86 21.82 -31.68
C ALA A 15 14.85 22.94 -32.08
N GLN A 16 15.92 23.14 -31.29
CA GLN A 16 16.99 24.09 -31.62
C GLN A 16 17.74 23.69 -32.89
N ALA A 17 18.09 22.41 -33.05
CA ALA A 17 18.82 21.90 -34.21
C ALA A 17 18.04 22.08 -35.54
N ARG A 18 16.71 22.14 -35.49
CA ARG A 18 15.84 22.28 -36.67
C ARG A 18 15.43 23.72 -36.96
N GLY A 19 16.01 24.69 -36.26
CA GLY A 19 15.63 26.10 -36.41
C GLY A 19 14.21 26.37 -35.94
N GLY A 20 13.80 25.75 -34.82
CA GLY A 20 12.48 25.90 -34.20
C GLY A 20 12.21 27.29 -33.63
N GLU A 21 12.31 28.33 -34.48
CA GLU A 21 11.91 29.67 -34.14
C GLU A 21 10.40 29.68 -33.85
N GLY A 22 10.05 29.90 -32.59
CA GLY A 22 8.67 30.11 -32.13
C GLY A 22 8.08 29.02 -31.25
N ILE A 23 8.74 27.88 -31.01
CA ILE A 23 8.27 26.93 -30.00
C ILE A 23 8.76 27.38 -28.62
N SER A 24 7.84 27.55 -27.66
CA SER A 24 8.23 27.93 -26.30
C SER A 24 9.04 26.81 -25.66
N GLN A 25 10.13 27.16 -24.98
CA GLN A 25 10.90 26.22 -24.17
C GLN A 25 10.00 25.53 -23.12
N ARG A 26 9.04 26.28 -22.55
CA ARG A 26 8.10 25.75 -21.56
C ARG A 26 7.17 24.69 -22.14
N ASP A 27 6.73 24.87 -23.39
CA ASP A 27 5.90 23.88 -24.09
C ASP A 27 6.70 22.57 -24.33
N LEU A 28 7.99 22.67 -24.68
CA LEU A 28 8.88 21.50 -24.86
C LEU A 28 9.18 20.79 -23.53
N GLU A 29 9.33 21.54 -22.44
CA GLU A 29 9.50 21.00 -21.10
C GLU A 29 8.26 20.23 -20.64
N LEU A 30 7.08 20.84 -20.79
CA LEU A 30 5.80 20.22 -20.47
C LEU A 30 5.56 18.96 -21.31
N TRP A 31 5.88 19.03 -22.61
CA TRP A 31 5.75 17.90 -23.52
C TRP A 31 6.65 16.72 -23.10
N GLY A 32 7.94 16.97 -22.86
CA GLY A 32 8.88 15.92 -22.42
C GLY A 32 8.54 15.32 -21.06
N HIS A 33 7.99 16.13 -20.15
CA HIS A 33 7.56 15.68 -18.82
C HIS A 33 6.33 14.77 -18.88
N LEU A 34 5.34 15.11 -19.71
CA LEU A 34 4.09 14.37 -19.86
C LEU A 34 4.17 13.17 -20.82
N ASP A 35 5.30 12.96 -21.49
CA ASP A 35 5.54 11.84 -22.44
C ASP A 35 4.46 11.73 -23.54
N ILE A 36 4.02 12.86 -24.08
CA ILE A 36 2.91 12.90 -25.05
C ILE A 36 3.40 12.41 -26.41
N ARG A 37 3.03 11.20 -26.82
CA ARG A 37 3.43 10.62 -28.12
C ARG A 37 2.36 10.69 -29.20
N LEU A 38 1.14 11.07 -28.84
CA LEU A 38 0.00 11.13 -29.74
C LEU A 38 -0.34 12.59 -30.07
N ARG A 39 -0.34 12.91 -31.37
CA ARG A 39 -0.73 14.23 -31.88
C ARG A 39 -2.12 14.65 -31.39
N THR A 40 -3.06 13.72 -31.33
CA THR A 40 -4.43 13.97 -30.83
C THR A 40 -4.45 14.41 -29.37
N VAL A 41 -3.56 13.88 -28.52
CA VAL A 41 -3.44 14.32 -27.12
C VAL A 41 -2.83 15.72 -27.06
N ALA A 42 -1.80 15.97 -27.88
CA ALA A 42 -1.20 17.31 -27.95
C ALA A 42 -2.20 18.38 -28.41
N GLU A 43 -3.16 18.07 -29.29
CA GLU A 43 -4.19 19.02 -29.72
C GLU A 43 -5.12 19.51 -28.59
N HIS A 44 -5.23 18.78 -27.48
CA HIS A 44 -6.13 19.10 -26.37
C HIS A 44 -5.44 19.81 -25.19
N ILE A 45 -4.13 20.03 -25.29
CA ILE A 45 -3.34 20.71 -24.25
C ILE A 45 -3.20 22.19 -24.59
N LEU A 46 -3.20 23.04 -23.56
CA LEU A 46 -2.96 24.46 -23.68
C LEU A 46 -1.45 24.72 -23.83
N TRP A 47 -1.04 25.13 -25.03
CA TRP A 47 0.33 25.51 -25.36
C TRP A 47 0.47 27.02 -25.50
N GLU A 48 1.64 27.55 -25.18
CA GLU A 48 1.95 28.97 -25.43
C GLU A 48 2.00 29.26 -26.94
N ASN A 49 2.51 28.33 -27.76
CA ASN A 49 2.45 28.42 -29.23
C ASN A 49 2.02 27.10 -29.88
N ARG A 50 0.73 26.79 -29.76
CA ARG A 50 0.11 25.57 -30.29
C ARG A 50 0.43 25.30 -31.76
N ASP A 51 0.32 26.30 -32.63
CA ASP A 51 0.48 26.11 -34.07
C ASP A 51 1.93 25.85 -34.48
N ALA A 52 2.91 26.43 -33.77
CA ALA A 52 4.32 26.09 -33.98
C ALA A 52 4.62 24.66 -33.52
N LEU A 53 4.14 24.27 -32.33
CA LEU A 53 4.34 22.93 -31.78
C LEU A 53 3.71 21.85 -32.66
N LEU A 54 2.44 22.00 -33.06
CA LEU A 54 1.73 21.00 -33.87
C LEU A 54 2.29 20.86 -35.30
N ARG A 55 2.90 21.91 -35.85
CA ARG A 55 3.61 21.82 -37.14
C ARG A 55 4.90 21.01 -37.04
N SER A 56 5.59 21.07 -35.90
CA SER A 56 6.83 20.34 -35.64
C SER A 56 6.62 19.03 -34.87
N PHE A 57 5.37 18.60 -34.65
CA PHE A 57 5.08 17.49 -33.74
C PHE A 57 5.68 16.17 -34.20
N ASP A 58 5.31 15.70 -35.39
CA ASP A 58 5.75 14.40 -35.93
C ASP A 58 7.28 14.35 -36.12
N ASP A 59 7.86 15.52 -36.34
CA ASP A 59 9.29 15.74 -36.48
C ASP A 59 10.05 15.56 -35.16
N LEU A 60 9.49 16.03 -34.05
CA LEU A 60 10.15 16.04 -32.74
C LEU A 60 9.87 14.77 -31.90
N VAL A 61 8.80 14.03 -32.18
CA VAL A 61 8.48 12.77 -31.46
C VAL A 61 9.67 11.78 -31.40
N PRO A 62 10.41 11.50 -32.48
CA PRO A 62 11.56 10.59 -32.42
C PRO A 62 12.67 11.04 -31.47
N ALA A 63 12.80 12.35 -31.21
CA ALA A 63 13.82 12.86 -30.28
C ALA A 63 13.54 12.46 -28.81
N MET A 64 12.29 12.08 -28.49
CA MET A 64 11.93 11.62 -27.15
C MET A 64 12.54 10.24 -26.80
N ASP A 65 12.99 9.48 -27.81
CA ASP A 65 13.63 8.18 -27.64
C ASP A 65 15.15 8.29 -27.41
N GLY A 66 15.69 9.51 -27.50
CA GLY A 66 17.11 9.80 -27.33
C GLY A 66 17.91 9.67 -28.63
N PRO A 67 19.21 10.02 -28.62
CA PRO A 67 20.07 9.85 -29.78
C PRO A 67 20.15 8.35 -30.15
N GLU A 68 19.87 8.04 -31.41
CA GLU A 68 20.04 6.70 -31.95
C GLU A 68 21.49 6.24 -31.66
N PRO A 69 21.68 5.06 -31.04
CA PRO A 69 23.01 4.61 -30.65
C PRO A 69 23.90 4.55 -31.90
N GLN A 70 24.95 5.38 -31.92
CA GLN A 70 25.93 5.35 -33.01
C GLN A 70 26.54 3.94 -33.07
N PRO A 71 26.63 3.32 -34.26
CA PRO A 71 27.24 2.01 -34.40
C PRO A 71 28.71 2.11 -33.98
N GLU A 72 29.04 1.50 -32.84
CA GLU A 72 30.42 1.46 -32.38
C GLU A 72 31.32 0.81 -33.44
N PRO A 73 32.53 1.34 -33.68
CA PRO A 73 33.48 0.77 -34.63
C PRO A 73 33.89 -0.64 -34.17
N ARG A 74 33.49 -1.65 -34.94
CA ARG A 74 33.86 -3.06 -34.76
C ARG A 74 35.40 -3.19 -34.71
N SER A 75 35.91 -3.45 -33.51
CA SER A 75 37.29 -3.86 -33.31
C SER A 75 37.48 -5.33 -33.75
N ALA A 76 38.61 -5.60 -34.41
CA ALA A 76 39.01 -6.90 -34.93
C ALA A 76 39.13 -7.99 -33.83
N PRO A 77 38.90 -9.27 -34.16
CA PRO A 77 38.87 -10.36 -33.17
C PRO A 77 40.28 -10.68 -32.64
N PRO A 78 40.49 -10.77 -31.31
CA PRO A 78 41.73 -11.28 -30.75
C PRO A 78 41.80 -12.81 -30.80
N ALA A 79 43.04 -13.30 -30.82
CA ALA A 79 43.42 -14.69 -30.97
C ALA A 79 42.91 -15.60 -29.83
N ARG A 80 42.65 -16.85 -30.21
CA ARG A 80 42.21 -17.98 -29.37
C ARG A 80 43.02 -18.09 -28.07
N GLN A 81 42.36 -17.88 -26.94
CA GLN A 81 42.77 -18.37 -25.62
C GLN A 81 41.92 -19.61 -25.26
N ALA A 82 42.52 -20.48 -24.45
CA ALA A 82 41.95 -21.74 -23.95
C ALA A 82 40.65 -21.51 -23.15
N PRO A 83 39.73 -22.50 -23.07
CA PRO A 83 38.37 -22.28 -22.57
C PRO A 83 38.36 -21.98 -21.07
N GLU A 84 38.07 -20.72 -20.76
CA GLU A 84 37.56 -20.28 -19.46
C GLU A 84 36.09 -20.73 -19.27
N PRO A 85 35.62 -20.90 -18.03
CA PRO A 85 34.23 -21.31 -17.73
C PRO A 85 33.22 -20.37 -18.39
N GLN A 86 32.24 -20.95 -19.08
CA GLN A 86 31.28 -20.19 -19.88
C GLN A 86 30.48 -19.21 -19.01
N PRO A 87 30.31 -17.94 -19.43
CA PRO A 87 29.42 -17.00 -18.76
C PRO A 87 27.97 -17.51 -18.85
N GLY A 88 27.21 -17.33 -17.78
CA GLY A 88 25.81 -17.79 -17.71
C GLY A 88 24.99 -17.33 -18.91
N LEU A 89 24.16 -18.25 -19.44
CA LEU A 89 23.31 -18.00 -20.60
C LEU A 89 22.42 -16.78 -20.38
N ASP A 90 22.29 -15.90 -21.39
CA ASP A 90 21.36 -14.76 -21.32
C ASP A 90 19.92 -15.26 -21.17
N GLN A 91 19.29 -14.91 -20.05
CA GLN A 91 17.95 -15.37 -19.66
C GLN A 91 16.83 -14.43 -20.11
N ARG A 92 17.13 -13.36 -20.85
CA ARG A 92 16.08 -12.51 -21.41
C ARG A 92 15.17 -13.30 -22.38
N PRO A 93 13.85 -13.07 -22.38
CA PRO A 93 12.91 -13.82 -23.22
C PRO A 93 13.28 -13.86 -24.70
N GLU A 94 13.84 -12.78 -25.25
CA GLU A 94 14.26 -12.69 -26.65
C GLU A 94 15.44 -13.61 -26.96
N ALA A 95 16.42 -13.69 -26.05
CA ALA A 95 17.58 -14.57 -26.19
C ALA A 95 17.17 -16.05 -26.05
N ARG A 96 16.26 -16.35 -25.12
CA ARG A 96 15.68 -17.69 -24.95
C ARG A 96 14.89 -18.13 -26.18
N PHE A 97 14.05 -17.23 -26.71
CA PHE A 97 13.29 -17.50 -27.94
C PHE A 97 14.23 -17.76 -29.13
N GLY A 98 15.30 -16.98 -29.28
CA GLY A 98 16.33 -17.22 -30.29
C GLY A 98 16.95 -18.63 -30.21
N ARG A 99 17.30 -19.10 -29.00
CA ARG A 99 17.84 -20.47 -28.80
C ARG A 99 16.82 -21.56 -29.14
N LEU A 100 15.56 -21.37 -28.79
CA LEU A 100 14.50 -22.33 -29.14
C LEU A 100 14.23 -22.38 -30.65
N MET A 101 14.34 -21.24 -31.34
CA MET A 101 14.25 -21.18 -32.80
C MET A 101 15.42 -21.92 -33.47
N GLU A 102 16.64 -21.76 -32.93
CA GLU A 102 17.83 -22.48 -33.39
C GLU A 102 17.71 -24.00 -33.15
N TRP A 103 17.28 -24.41 -31.95
CA TRP A 103 16.97 -25.81 -31.63
C TRP A 103 15.96 -26.39 -32.61
N ARG A 104 14.81 -25.73 -32.81
CA ARG A 104 13.78 -26.20 -33.74
C ARG A 104 14.30 -26.31 -35.17
N GLY A 105 15.13 -25.36 -35.61
CA GLY A 105 15.71 -25.35 -36.96
C GLY A 105 16.79 -26.42 -37.19
N GLY A 106 17.49 -26.84 -36.13
CA GLY A 106 18.51 -27.88 -36.18
C GLY A 106 18.04 -29.29 -35.82
N HIS A 107 16.79 -29.45 -35.38
CA HIS A 107 16.27 -30.72 -34.88
C HIS A 107 15.98 -31.72 -36.01
N GLN A 108 16.29 -33.01 -35.78
CA GLN A 108 16.17 -34.06 -36.81
C GLN A 108 14.74 -34.60 -36.98
N ASP A 109 13.90 -34.57 -35.93
CA ASP A 109 12.49 -35.00 -36.05
C ASP A 109 11.67 -33.91 -36.77
N PRO A 110 11.06 -34.21 -37.94
CA PRO A 110 10.19 -33.28 -38.65
C PRO A 110 8.96 -32.81 -37.85
N LYS A 111 8.53 -33.55 -36.81
CA LYS A 111 7.44 -33.11 -35.93
C LYS A 111 7.81 -31.86 -35.14
N VAL A 112 9.07 -31.65 -34.80
CA VAL A 112 9.53 -30.46 -34.07
C VAL A 112 9.34 -29.19 -34.91
N ALA A 113 9.47 -29.28 -36.23
CA ALA A 113 9.18 -28.16 -37.14
C ALA A 113 7.70 -27.72 -37.13
N THR A 114 6.79 -28.53 -36.59
CA THR A 114 5.37 -28.18 -36.47
C THR A 114 5.05 -27.35 -35.22
N ILE A 115 5.97 -27.24 -34.27
CA ILE A 115 5.81 -26.37 -33.08
C ILE A 115 5.82 -24.92 -33.55
N GLY A 116 4.72 -24.19 -33.38
CA GLY A 116 4.57 -22.82 -33.87
C GLY A 116 5.41 -21.80 -33.09
N ASP A 117 5.76 -20.69 -33.74
CA ASP A 117 6.55 -19.59 -33.14
C ASP A 117 5.87 -19.03 -31.88
N GLN A 118 4.53 -19.00 -31.87
CA GLN A 118 3.77 -18.54 -30.71
C GLN A 118 3.94 -19.44 -29.47
N ASP A 119 4.02 -20.77 -29.65
CA ASP A 119 4.22 -21.70 -28.54
C ASP A 119 5.67 -21.61 -28.04
N LEU A 120 6.66 -21.50 -28.93
CA LEU A 120 8.06 -21.26 -28.54
C LEU A 120 8.25 -19.93 -27.79
N ALA A 121 7.56 -18.86 -28.21
CA ALA A 121 7.63 -17.56 -27.52
C ALA A 121 7.02 -17.62 -26.11
N ARG A 122 5.96 -18.44 -25.93
CA ARG A 122 5.34 -18.67 -24.61
C ARG A 122 6.27 -19.48 -23.70
N VAL A 123 6.95 -20.51 -24.20
CA VAL A 123 7.96 -21.26 -23.44
C VAL A 123 9.18 -20.38 -23.12
N ALA A 124 9.60 -19.52 -24.04
CA ALA A 124 10.68 -18.58 -23.78
C ALA A 124 10.31 -17.57 -22.68
N SER A 125 9.06 -17.10 -22.68
CA SER A 125 8.55 -16.13 -21.70
C SER A 125 8.19 -16.73 -20.34
N SER A 126 8.05 -18.06 -20.23
CA SER A 126 7.60 -18.71 -19.00
C SER A 126 8.64 -18.73 -17.89
N GLY A 127 9.92 -18.48 -18.21
CA GLY A 127 11.01 -18.60 -17.25
C GLY A 127 11.53 -20.03 -17.04
N ALA A 128 10.84 -21.07 -17.54
CA ALA A 128 11.21 -22.48 -17.36
C ALA A 128 12.65 -22.78 -17.81
N VAL A 129 13.45 -23.41 -16.97
CA VAL A 129 14.83 -23.82 -17.27
C VAL A 129 15.07 -25.30 -16.98
N THR A 130 14.15 -25.98 -16.31
CA THR A 130 14.18 -27.43 -16.04
C THR A 130 13.11 -28.17 -16.84
N GLU A 131 13.30 -29.48 -17.02
CA GLU A 131 12.34 -30.37 -17.73
C GLU A 131 10.93 -30.25 -17.13
N ALA A 132 10.80 -30.38 -15.81
CA ALA A 132 9.52 -30.29 -15.10
C ALA A 132 8.81 -28.93 -15.30
N GLU A 133 9.57 -27.83 -15.31
CA GLU A 133 9.02 -26.49 -15.56
C GLU A 133 8.57 -26.34 -17.02
N VAL A 134 9.29 -26.95 -17.96
CA VAL A 134 8.93 -26.96 -19.38
C VAL A 134 7.65 -27.77 -19.60
N GLU A 135 7.51 -28.93 -18.98
CA GLU A 135 6.27 -29.74 -19.01
C GLU A 135 5.08 -28.95 -18.45
N GLN A 136 5.28 -28.27 -17.31
CA GLN A 136 4.24 -27.44 -16.71
C GLN A 136 3.83 -26.26 -17.62
N ALA A 137 4.80 -25.63 -18.28
CA ALA A 137 4.53 -24.58 -19.27
C ALA A 137 3.82 -25.15 -20.52
N ALA A 138 4.16 -26.37 -20.94
CA ALA A 138 3.60 -27.05 -22.10
C ALA A 138 2.10 -27.30 -21.99
N ALA A 139 1.58 -27.55 -20.78
CA ALA A 139 0.17 -27.84 -20.52
C ALA A 139 -0.81 -26.74 -21.01
N ARG A 140 -0.31 -25.53 -21.31
CA ARG A 140 -1.10 -24.37 -21.78
C ARG A 140 -0.90 -24.06 -23.27
N LEU A 141 -0.14 -24.87 -23.99
CA LEU A 141 0.25 -24.64 -25.38
C LEU A 141 -0.62 -25.42 -26.35
N THR A 142 -0.62 -24.99 -27.61
CA THR A 142 -1.33 -25.72 -28.67
C THR A 142 -0.60 -27.02 -29.00
N ALA A 143 0.73 -27.00 -28.99
CA ALA A 143 1.60 -28.16 -29.18
C ALA A 143 2.00 -28.84 -27.85
N ALA A 144 1.11 -28.90 -26.84
CA ALA A 144 1.41 -29.39 -25.50
C ALA A 144 2.12 -30.75 -25.47
N GLU A 145 1.59 -31.74 -26.18
CA GLU A 145 2.16 -33.10 -26.22
C GLU A 145 3.56 -33.14 -26.85
N LEU A 146 3.79 -32.33 -27.89
CA LEU A 146 5.09 -32.27 -28.55
C LEU A 146 6.12 -31.51 -27.72
N VAL A 147 5.73 -30.42 -27.05
CA VAL A 147 6.64 -29.68 -26.17
C VAL A 147 7.01 -30.52 -24.94
N ALA A 148 6.05 -31.27 -24.38
CA ALA A 148 6.32 -32.21 -23.28
C ALA A 148 7.25 -33.36 -23.72
N LEU A 149 7.04 -33.92 -24.92
CA LEU A 149 7.90 -34.98 -25.46
C LEU A 149 9.38 -34.58 -25.60
N TYR A 150 9.65 -33.28 -25.77
CA TYR A 150 10.99 -32.71 -25.95
C TYR A 150 11.43 -31.81 -24.79
N ALA A 151 10.81 -31.97 -23.61
CA ALA A 151 11.02 -31.08 -22.47
C ALA A 151 12.47 -31.07 -21.97
N ASP A 152 13.14 -32.23 -22.00
CA ASP A 152 14.56 -32.40 -21.64
C ASP A 152 15.50 -31.56 -22.53
N GLN A 153 15.30 -31.62 -23.85
CA GLN A 153 16.09 -30.88 -24.81
C GLN A 153 15.79 -29.39 -24.74
N ILE A 154 14.52 -29.02 -24.62
CA ILE A 154 14.11 -27.62 -24.47
C ILE A 154 14.72 -27.03 -23.19
N ALA A 155 14.69 -27.76 -22.08
CA ALA A 155 15.34 -27.35 -20.84
C ALA A 155 16.85 -27.19 -21.01
N TYR A 156 17.52 -28.13 -21.69
CA TYR A 156 18.95 -28.02 -22.01
C TYR A 156 19.29 -26.75 -22.80
N PHE A 157 18.48 -26.37 -23.80
CA PHE A 157 18.71 -25.15 -24.59
C PHE A 157 18.37 -23.85 -23.82
N LEU A 158 17.54 -23.93 -22.79
CA LEU A 158 17.14 -22.78 -21.97
C LEU A 158 18.08 -22.54 -20.78
N GLY A 159 18.42 -23.60 -20.05
CA GLY A 159 19.20 -23.58 -18.80
C GLY A 159 20.67 -24.01 -18.93
N GLY A 160 21.06 -24.67 -20.02
CA GLY A 160 22.41 -25.20 -20.22
C GLY A 160 22.64 -26.58 -19.58
N PRO A 161 23.88 -27.09 -19.58
CA PRO A 161 24.19 -28.45 -19.11
C PRO A 161 23.93 -28.68 -17.61
N ASP A 162 23.85 -27.62 -16.81
CA ASP A 162 23.49 -27.68 -15.39
C ASP A 162 21.97 -27.86 -15.14
N ALA A 163 21.15 -27.82 -16.19
CA ALA A 163 19.70 -28.06 -16.11
C ALA A 163 19.32 -29.54 -15.99
N VAL A 164 20.29 -30.46 -16.08
CA VAL A 164 20.07 -31.88 -15.78
C VAL A 164 20.03 -32.04 -14.27
N GLY A 165 18.81 -32.14 -13.73
CA GLY A 165 18.59 -32.36 -12.31
C GLY A 165 19.41 -33.56 -11.79
N PRO A 166 19.87 -33.52 -10.52
CA PRO A 166 20.64 -34.61 -9.94
C PRO A 166 19.86 -35.94 -10.08
N ALA A 167 20.57 -36.98 -10.54
CA ALA A 167 20.04 -38.33 -10.72
C ALA A 167 19.27 -38.81 -9.48
N PRO A 168 18.19 -39.59 -9.65
CA PRO A 168 17.45 -40.17 -8.53
C PRO A 168 18.41 -40.96 -7.64
N GLN A 169 18.49 -40.57 -6.37
CA GLN A 169 19.29 -41.25 -5.37
C GLN A 169 18.87 -42.73 -5.28
N PRO A 170 19.82 -43.67 -5.13
CA PRO A 170 19.51 -45.08 -4.97
C PRO A 170 18.70 -45.31 -3.69
N GLU A 171 17.65 -46.11 -3.86
CA GLU A 171 16.77 -46.62 -2.82
C GLU A 171 17.58 -47.27 -1.68
N PRO A 172 17.52 -46.75 -0.44
CA PRO A 172 18.27 -47.32 0.67
C PRO A 172 17.64 -48.64 1.16
N GLU A 173 18.53 -49.58 1.52
CA GLU A 173 18.26 -50.81 2.28
C GLU A 173 17.44 -50.53 3.56
N PRO A 174 16.70 -51.54 4.08
CA PRO A 174 15.64 -51.34 5.06
C PRO A 174 16.18 -50.95 6.43
N GLU A 175 16.10 -49.66 6.73
CA GLU A 175 16.17 -49.10 8.08
C GLU A 175 14.79 -49.17 8.77
N PRO A 176 14.73 -49.15 10.12
CA PRO A 176 13.63 -49.65 10.93
C PRO A 176 12.31 -48.90 10.69
N GLU A 177 11.21 -49.62 10.88
CA GLU A 177 9.81 -49.18 10.65
C GLU A 177 9.60 -47.66 10.86
N PRO A 178 9.16 -46.91 9.82
CA PRO A 178 8.97 -45.48 9.93
C PRO A 178 7.88 -45.19 10.95
N VAL A 179 8.25 -44.46 12.01
CA VAL A 179 7.30 -43.74 12.84
C VAL A 179 6.48 -42.87 11.89
N PRO A 180 5.13 -42.96 11.87
CA PRO A 180 4.31 -42.22 10.93
C PRO A 180 4.63 -40.73 11.05
N VAL A 181 5.25 -40.19 10.00
CA VAL A 181 5.42 -38.74 9.83
C VAL A 181 4.01 -38.18 9.78
N ALA A 182 3.62 -37.46 10.83
CA ALA A 182 2.32 -36.79 10.89
C ALA A 182 2.15 -35.99 9.60
N ALA A 183 1.03 -36.21 8.91
CA ALA A 183 0.65 -35.42 7.74
C ALA A 183 0.82 -33.93 8.10
N PRO A 184 1.45 -33.11 7.23
CA PRO A 184 1.64 -31.70 7.51
C PRO A 184 0.28 -31.12 7.91
N GLU A 185 0.24 -30.53 9.10
CA GLU A 185 -0.95 -29.91 9.65
C GLU A 185 -1.47 -28.91 8.59
N PRO A 186 -2.74 -28.99 8.18
CA PRO A 186 -3.25 -28.15 7.10
C PRO A 186 -3.01 -26.69 7.48
N GLU A 187 -2.20 -25.99 6.68
CA GLU A 187 -1.95 -24.57 6.87
C GLU A 187 -3.30 -23.86 6.91
N LEU A 188 -3.59 -23.23 8.05
CA LEU A 188 -4.78 -22.42 8.20
C LEU A 188 -4.65 -21.24 7.23
N LEU A 189 -5.39 -21.31 6.11
CA LEU A 189 -5.44 -20.24 5.13
C LEU A 189 -5.84 -18.94 5.84
N ASP A 190 -5.01 -17.93 5.73
CA ASP A 190 -5.32 -16.59 6.23
C ASP A 190 -6.55 -16.06 5.46
N PRO A 191 -7.70 -15.84 6.14
CA PRO A 191 -8.91 -15.32 5.49
C PRO A 191 -8.74 -13.90 4.92
N TYR A 192 -7.63 -13.22 5.24
CA TYR A 192 -7.33 -11.85 4.82
C TYR A 192 -6.05 -11.72 4.00
N ALA A 193 -5.62 -12.81 3.35
CA ALA A 193 -4.55 -12.76 2.36
C ALA A 193 -4.78 -11.62 1.33
N PRO A 194 -3.71 -11.04 0.75
CA PRO A 194 -3.84 -10.07 -0.32
C PRO A 194 -4.73 -10.59 -1.45
N PHE A 195 -5.56 -9.72 -2.03
CA PHE A 195 -6.47 -10.15 -3.09
C PHE A 195 -5.72 -10.63 -4.34
N ASP A 196 -6.13 -11.80 -4.84
CA ASP A 196 -5.86 -12.20 -6.20
C ASP A 196 -6.79 -11.44 -7.15
N TRP A 197 -6.20 -10.50 -7.91
CA TRP A 197 -6.94 -9.64 -8.83
C TRP A 197 -7.18 -10.33 -10.18
N GLU A 198 -8.45 -10.39 -10.57
CA GLU A 198 -8.93 -10.93 -11.82
C GLU A 198 -8.77 -9.93 -12.97
N LYS A 199 -8.25 -10.42 -14.10
CA LYS A 199 -8.17 -9.64 -15.34
C LYS A 199 -9.45 -9.83 -16.14
N VAL A 200 -10.37 -8.88 -15.99
CA VAL A 200 -11.65 -8.88 -16.71
C VAL A 200 -11.63 -7.81 -17.80
N PRO A 201 -11.88 -8.16 -19.08
CA PRO A 201 -11.67 -7.23 -20.19
C PRO A 201 -12.65 -6.05 -20.20
N GLN A 202 -13.93 -6.27 -19.90
CA GLN A 202 -14.93 -5.21 -19.80
C GLN A 202 -16.18 -5.71 -19.06
N PHE A 203 -16.80 -4.84 -18.27
CA PHE A 203 -18.13 -5.08 -17.70
C PHE A 203 -19.22 -4.41 -18.53
N VAL A 204 -20.43 -4.99 -18.52
CA VAL A 204 -21.61 -4.28 -19.01
C VAL A 204 -21.85 -3.02 -18.15
N PRO A 205 -22.25 -1.89 -18.75
CA PRO A 205 -22.65 -0.72 -17.97
C PRO A 205 -23.86 -1.03 -17.07
N PHE A 206 -23.90 -0.39 -15.90
CA PHE A 206 -25.05 -0.46 -15.02
C PHE A 206 -26.32 0.11 -15.71
N SER A 207 -27.40 -0.66 -15.67
CA SER A 207 -28.70 -0.26 -16.16
C SER A 207 -29.54 0.35 -15.05
N TRP A 208 -30.02 1.58 -15.26
CA TRP A 208 -30.93 2.27 -14.35
C TRP A 208 -32.40 1.88 -14.53
N ALA A 209 -32.70 0.91 -15.40
CA ALA A 209 -34.07 0.50 -15.71
C ALA A 209 -34.83 -0.03 -14.47
N ASP A 210 -34.11 -0.68 -13.56
CA ASP A 210 -34.66 -1.25 -12.32
C ASP A 210 -34.57 -0.27 -11.12
N GLY A 211 -34.17 0.98 -11.38
CA GLY A 211 -34.01 2.02 -10.37
C GLY A 211 -32.61 2.07 -9.76
N PRO A 212 -32.43 2.85 -8.67
CA PRO A 212 -31.16 2.95 -7.98
C PRO A 212 -30.80 1.63 -7.27
N ALA A 213 -29.52 1.28 -7.24
CA ALA A 213 -29.07 0.10 -6.52
C ALA A 213 -29.26 0.25 -5.01
N THR A 214 -29.70 -0.83 -4.35
CA THR A 214 -29.78 -0.94 -2.89
C THR A 214 -28.83 -2.04 -2.44
N ALA A 215 -28.01 -1.77 -1.43
CA ALA A 215 -27.10 -2.75 -0.87
C ALA A 215 -27.90 -3.92 -0.25
N PHE A 216 -27.55 -5.16 -0.61
CA PHE A 216 -28.18 -6.34 -0.02
C PHE A 216 -27.43 -6.89 1.21
N GLY A 217 -26.23 -6.37 1.49
CA GLY A 217 -25.37 -6.83 2.56
C GLY A 217 -24.53 -5.69 3.17
N HIS A 218 -23.42 -6.06 3.77
CA HIS A 218 -22.51 -5.15 4.48
C HIS A 218 -21.09 -5.28 3.92
N LEU A 219 -20.35 -4.17 3.95
CA LEU A 219 -18.91 -4.09 3.72
C LEU A 219 -18.24 -3.55 5.00
N SER A 220 -17.25 -4.27 5.50
CA SER A 220 -16.30 -3.80 6.51
C SER A 220 -14.99 -3.45 5.82
N ALA A 221 -14.41 -2.33 6.23
CA ALA A 221 -13.13 -1.83 5.77
C ALA A 221 -12.33 -1.37 6.98
N ASP A 222 -11.34 -2.18 7.37
CA ASP A 222 -10.47 -1.91 8.50
C ASP A 222 -9.07 -1.58 7.99
N LEU A 223 -8.45 -0.54 8.54
CA LEU A 223 -7.08 -0.19 8.21
C LEU A 223 -6.09 -1.10 8.95
N GLU A 224 -5.10 -1.61 8.24
CA GLU A 224 -3.96 -2.37 8.76
C GLU A 224 -2.64 -1.75 8.29
N ASP A 225 -1.51 -2.23 8.80
CA ASP A 225 -0.19 -1.68 8.49
C ASP A 225 0.14 -1.78 6.98
N ASP A 226 -0.28 -2.87 6.35
CA ASP A 226 -0.01 -3.18 4.94
C ASP A 226 -1.19 -2.90 3.99
N GLY A 227 -2.22 -2.14 4.42
CA GLY A 227 -3.32 -1.76 3.53
C GLY A 227 -4.67 -1.70 4.22
N VAL A 228 -5.73 -1.99 3.47
CA VAL A 228 -7.10 -2.03 3.99
C VAL A 228 -7.62 -3.44 3.89
N ARG A 229 -7.94 -4.02 5.04
CA ARG A 229 -8.63 -5.30 5.16
C ARG A 229 -10.10 -5.11 4.84
N LEU A 230 -10.56 -5.78 3.81
CA LEU A 230 -11.93 -5.73 3.34
C LEU A 230 -12.62 -7.06 3.56
N ALA A 231 -13.87 -7.01 4.02
CA ALA A 231 -14.72 -8.19 4.12
C ALA A 231 -16.18 -7.81 3.89
N TRP A 232 -16.91 -8.62 3.14
CA TRP A 232 -18.30 -8.33 2.83
C TRP A 232 -19.19 -9.56 2.84
N THR A 233 -20.50 -9.31 2.89
CA THR A 233 -21.52 -10.35 2.77
C THR A 233 -21.41 -11.04 1.41
N PRO A 234 -21.21 -12.38 1.35
CA PRO A 234 -21.21 -13.10 0.08
C PRO A 234 -22.51 -12.92 -0.70
N ALA A 235 -22.45 -13.05 -2.02
CA ALA A 235 -23.64 -13.06 -2.86
C ALA A 235 -24.63 -14.16 -2.39
N PRO A 236 -25.94 -13.84 -2.25
CA PRO A 236 -26.92 -14.78 -1.73
C PRO A 236 -27.20 -15.93 -2.71
N GLU A 237 -27.08 -15.66 -4.01
CA GLU A 237 -27.26 -16.63 -5.07
C GLU A 237 -25.93 -17.33 -5.37
N ARG A 238 -25.99 -18.65 -5.56
CA ARG A 238 -24.83 -19.42 -6.02
C ARG A 238 -24.77 -19.36 -7.54
N ALA A 239 -23.63 -18.93 -8.07
CA ALA A 239 -23.32 -18.99 -9.49
C ALA A 239 -21.94 -19.63 -9.69
N PRO A 240 -21.71 -20.34 -10.83
CA PRO A 240 -20.40 -20.93 -11.13
C PRO A 240 -19.26 -19.92 -11.11
N VAL A 241 -19.53 -18.68 -11.56
CA VAL A 241 -18.59 -17.57 -11.49
C VAL A 241 -19.25 -16.39 -10.77
N THR A 242 -18.58 -15.89 -9.74
CA THR A 242 -18.96 -14.68 -9.00
C THR A 242 -17.76 -13.74 -8.99
N LEU A 243 -17.95 -12.54 -9.52
CA LEU A 243 -16.94 -11.49 -9.60
C LEU A 243 -17.38 -10.33 -8.70
N TYR A 244 -16.53 -9.94 -7.76
CA TYR A 244 -16.70 -8.76 -6.93
C TYR A 244 -15.84 -7.62 -7.50
N ARG A 245 -16.48 -6.50 -7.84
CA ARG A 245 -15.83 -5.25 -8.25
C ARG A 245 -15.72 -4.34 -7.03
N ILE A 246 -14.51 -3.98 -6.65
CA ILE A 246 -14.26 -3.03 -5.58
C ILE A 246 -14.01 -1.68 -6.23
N VAL A 247 -14.81 -0.68 -5.88
CA VAL A 247 -14.70 0.67 -6.41
C VAL A 247 -14.54 1.68 -5.29
N GLU A 248 -13.76 2.71 -5.53
CA GLU A 248 -13.46 3.77 -4.57
C GLU A 248 -13.88 5.16 -5.07
N SER A 249 -14.07 6.08 -4.14
CA SER A 249 -14.32 7.49 -4.40
C SER A 249 -13.80 8.33 -3.23
N THR A 250 -13.38 9.56 -3.52
CA THR A 250 -12.92 10.51 -2.50
C THR A 250 -14.03 11.44 -2.01
N SER A 251 -15.18 11.45 -2.68
CA SER A 251 -16.23 12.45 -2.47
C SER A 251 -17.50 11.90 -1.83
N ASN A 252 -17.89 10.68 -2.16
CA ASN A 252 -19.11 10.03 -1.67
C ASN A 252 -19.06 8.51 -1.87
N TRP A 253 -19.97 7.76 -1.26
CA TRP A 253 -20.11 6.32 -1.55
C TRP A 253 -20.54 6.10 -3.02
N PRO A 254 -19.78 5.33 -3.81
CA PRO A 254 -20.11 5.02 -5.20
C PRO A 254 -21.21 3.94 -5.29
N SER A 255 -22.38 4.23 -4.71
CA SER A 255 -23.52 3.31 -4.57
C SER A 255 -24.53 3.40 -5.71
N GLY A 256 -24.47 4.44 -6.54
CA GLY A 256 -25.40 4.63 -7.65
C GLY A 256 -25.11 3.67 -8.81
N ALA A 257 -23.85 3.55 -9.19
CA ALA A 257 -23.35 2.61 -10.19
C ALA A 257 -21.83 2.40 -9.96
N PRO A 258 -21.28 1.22 -10.28
CA PRO A 258 -19.85 0.97 -10.11
C PRO A 258 -18.97 1.88 -10.98
N GLU A 259 -19.48 2.38 -12.11
CA GLU A 259 -18.76 3.30 -13.01
C GLU A 259 -18.62 4.72 -12.44
N LEU A 260 -19.28 5.05 -11.33
CA LEU A 260 -19.14 6.36 -10.66
C LEU A 260 -17.91 6.45 -9.75
N GLY A 261 -17.24 5.32 -9.49
CA GLY A 261 -16.01 5.24 -8.71
C GLY A 261 -14.80 4.84 -9.55
N GLY A 262 -13.61 5.01 -8.98
CA GLY A 262 -12.38 4.41 -9.50
C GLY A 262 -12.35 2.92 -9.21
N LEU A 263 -12.02 2.09 -10.20
CA LEU A 263 -11.88 0.65 -9.98
C LEU A 263 -10.59 0.37 -9.19
N VAL A 264 -10.74 -0.20 -8.00
CA VAL A 264 -9.62 -0.73 -7.19
C VAL A 264 -9.17 -2.06 -7.78
N GLY A 265 -10.12 -2.96 -8.02
CA GLY A 265 -9.83 -4.29 -8.54
C GLY A 265 -11.06 -5.19 -8.63
N VAL A 266 -10.87 -6.37 -9.21
CA VAL A 266 -11.89 -7.42 -9.34
C VAL A 266 -11.38 -8.69 -8.69
N THR A 267 -12.18 -9.36 -7.89
CA THR A 267 -11.78 -10.61 -7.22
C THR A 267 -12.95 -11.59 -7.12
N ARG A 268 -12.67 -12.87 -6.82
CA ARG A 268 -13.69 -13.87 -6.48
C ARG A 268 -13.84 -14.09 -4.99
N SER A 269 -12.84 -13.69 -4.21
CA SER A 269 -12.85 -13.78 -2.75
C SER A 269 -13.80 -12.73 -2.18
N ASN A 270 -14.44 -13.02 -1.05
CA ASN A 270 -15.32 -12.08 -0.35
C ASN A 270 -14.66 -11.40 0.87
N SER A 271 -13.38 -11.69 1.08
CA SER A 271 -12.50 -11.03 2.05
C SER A 271 -11.06 -11.06 1.54
N GLY A 272 -10.25 -10.11 2.00
CA GLY A 272 -8.85 -9.98 1.63
C GLY A 272 -8.31 -8.58 1.92
N THR A 273 -7.06 -8.35 1.59
CA THR A 273 -6.40 -7.06 1.80
C THR A 273 -6.14 -6.34 0.48
N ALA A 274 -6.46 -5.05 0.42
CA ALA A 274 -6.24 -4.18 -0.73
C ALA A 274 -5.24 -3.06 -0.40
N GLN A 275 -4.32 -2.79 -1.34
CA GLN A 275 -3.37 -1.69 -1.26
C GLN A 275 -4.04 -0.39 -1.72
N LEU A 276 -4.65 0.33 -0.78
CA LEU A 276 -5.27 1.63 -1.04
C LEU A 276 -4.35 2.77 -0.62
N HIS A 277 -4.41 3.88 -1.35
CA HIS A 277 -3.64 5.08 -1.04
C HIS A 277 -4.58 6.23 -0.67
N PRO A 278 -4.25 7.03 0.36
CA PRO A 278 -5.05 8.18 0.73
C PRO A 278 -4.97 9.27 -0.35
N ALA A 279 -6.06 9.49 -1.06
CA ALA A 279 -6.24 10.66 -1.94
C ALA A 279 -6.95 11.84 -1.23
N GLY A 280 -7.33 11.65 0.05
CA GLY A 280 -8.02 12.63 0.89
C GLY A 280 -8.22 12.10 2.31
N PRO A 281 -9.02 12.77 3.15
CA PRO A 281 -9.23 12.36 4.54
C PRO A 281 -10.04 11.06 4.65
N VAL A 282 -10.87 10.76 3.64
CA VAL A 282 -11.74 9.58 3.59
C VAL A 282 -11.64 8.94 2.22
N THR A 283 -11.50 7.61 2.18
CA THR A 283 -11.79 6.82 0.98
C THR A 283 -13.13 6.11 1.19
N TYR A 284 -14.09 6.41 0.32
CA TYR A 284 -15.37 5.72 0.27
C TYR A 284 -15.26 4.52 -0.65
N LEU A 285 -15.81 3.39 -0.23
CA LEU A 285 -15.74 2.12 -0.94
C LEU A 285 -17.14 1.58 -1.22
N ALA A 286 -17.30 0.92 -2.36
CA ALA A 286 -18.44 0.06 -2.61
C ALA A 286 -17.97 -1.25 -3.25
N VAL A 287 -18.63 -2.34 -2.88
CA VAL A 287 -18.44 -3.64 -3.53
C VAL A 287 -19.67 -3.99 -4.32
N TRP A 288 -19.48 -4.31 -5.59
CA TRP A 288 -20.52 -4.75 -6.51
C TRP A 288 -20.27 -6.19 -6.91
N VAL A 289 -21.32 -6.95 -7.16
CA VAL A 289 -21.21 -8.35 -7.59
C VAL A 289 -21.84 -8.57 -8.95
N ASN A 290 -21.15 -9.36 -9.76
CA ASN A 290 -21.55 -9.84 -11.07
C ASN A 290 -21.51 -11.37 -11.06
N GLN A 291 -22.57 -12.03 -11.52
CA GLN A 291 -22.71 -13.49 -11.44
C GLN A 291 -23.11 -14.08 -12.79
N GLY A 292 -22.57 -15.25 -13.12
CA GLY A 292 -22.91 -15.98 -14.34
C GLY A 292 -22.24 -17.34 -14.44
N ASP A 293 -22.57 -18.08 -15.51
CA ASP A 293 -22.05 -19.44 -15.73
C ASP A 293 -20.59 -19.46 -16.18
N THR A 294 -20.11 -18.35 -16.73
CA THR A 294 -18.74 -18.18 -17.21
C THR A 294 -18.22 -16.80 -16.81
N LEU A 295 -16.91 -16.57 -16.91
CA LEU A 295 -16.31 -15.26 -16.63
C LEU A 295 -16.90 -14.17 -17.52
N LEU A 296 -17.08 -14.45 -18.82
CA LEU A 296 -17.71 -13.52 -19.75
C LEU A 296 -19.18 -13.26 -19.39
N ALA A 297 -19.96 -14.31 -19.11
CA ALA A 297 -21.35 -14.16 -18.73
C ALA A 297 -21.51 -13.36 -17.42
N ALA A 298 -20.65 -13.60 -16.42
CA ALA A 298 -20.62 -12.83 -15.20
C ALA A 298 -20.30 -11.35 -15.51
N ALA A 299 -19.24 -11.06 -16.27
CA ALA A 299 -18.87 -9.67 -16.62
C ALA A 299 -19.99 -8.91 -17.38
N HIS A 300 -20.81 -9.62 -18.16
CA HIS A 300 -21.95 -9.07 -18.89
C HIS A 300 -23.29 -9.11 -18.12
N SER A 301 -23.32 -9.62 -16.89
CA SER A 301 -24.50 -9.58 -16.03
C SER A 301 -24.68 -8.20 -15.39
N GLN A 302 -25.92 -7.81 -15.07
CA GLN A 302 -26.16 -6.56 -14.35
C GLN A 302 -25.55 -6.63 -12.94
N PRO A 303 -24.73 -5.64 -12.54
CA PRO A 303 -24.08 -5.67 -11.23
C PRO A 303 -25.08 -5.35 -10.13
N ARG A 304 -24.90 -5.99 -8.97
CA ARG A 304 -25.71 -5.75 -7.76
C ARG A 304 -24.83 -5.18 -6.65
N LEU A 305 -25.30 -4.16 -5.95
CA LEU A 305 -24.56 -3.57 -4.84
C LEU A 305 -24.54 -4.52 -3.65
N VAL A 306 -23.36 -4.95 -3.22
CA VAL A 306 -23.17 -5.78 -2.03
C VAL A 306 -23.25 -4.94 -0.78
N GLY A 307 -22.41 -3.90 -0.71
CA GLY A 307 -22.27 -3.05 0.47
C GLY A 307 -21.39 -1.85 0.19
N VAL A 308 -21.47 -0.88 1.09
CA VAL A 308 -20.64 0.33 1.07
C VAL A 308 -19.91 0.45 2.40
N GLY A 309 -18.76 1.11 2.38
CA GLY A 309 -17.92 1.31 3.55
C GLY A 309 -17.02 2.52 3.35
N GLN A 310 -16.23 2.84 4.37
CA GLN A 310 -15.33 3.98 4.34
C GLN A 310 -14.11 3.74 5.23
N VAL A 311 -13.00 4.36 4.86
CA VAL A 311 -11.78 4.39 5.66
C VAL A 311 -11.41 5.84 5.93
N VAL A 312 -11.27 6.20 7.20
CA VAL A 312 -10.72 7.50 7.62
C VAL A 312 -9.23 7.32 7.86
N TRP A 313 -8.42 7.97 7.03
CA TRP A 313 -6.99 7.75 7.02
C TRP A 313 -6.30 8.45 8.20
N PRO A 314 -5.52 7.72 9.03
CA PRO A 314 -4.79 8.32 10.13
C PRO A 314 -3.62 9.16 9.62
N PRO A 315 -3.07 10.05 10.46
CA PRO A 315 -1.79 10.66 10.17
C PRO A 315 -0.69 9.58 10.17
N LYS A 316 0.47 9.90 9.60
CA LYS A 316 1.68 9.06 9.52
C LYS A 316 2.89 9.80 10.08
N GLU A 317 3.95 9.06 10.37
CA GLU A 317 5.30 9.58 10.66
C GLU A 317 5.38 10.58 11.85
N LEU A 318 4.66 10.30 12.94
CA LEU A 318 4.66 11.14 14.12
C LEU A 318 6.01 11.07 14.84
N SER A 319 6.71 12.20 14.86
CA SER A 319 7.95 12.38 15.61
C SER A 319 7.81 13.53 16.59
N VAL A 320 8.29 13.34 17.82
CA VAL A 320 8.09 14.29 18.92
C VAL A 320 9.44 14.68 19.50
N GLN A 321 9.63 15.98 19.72
CA GLN A 321 10.83 16.54 20.31
C GLN A 321 10.47 17.53 21.41
N VAL A 322 11.20 17.41 22.53
CA VAL A 322 11.11 18.38 23.63
C VAL A 322 12.15 19.46 23.40
N THR A 323 11.69 20.70 23.34
CA THR A 323 12.55 21.86 23.08
C THR A 323 13.21 22.36 24.37
N ALA A 324 14.21 23.24 24.24
CA ALA A 324 14.94 23.81 25.37
C ALA A 324 14.04 24.63 26.34
N ASN A 325 12.97 25.25 25.83
CA ASN A 325 11.96 25.95 26.63
C ASN A 325 10.89 25.01 27.22
N ARG A 326 11.13 23.69 27.22
CA ARG A 326 10.23 22.66 27.77
C ARG A 326 8.85 22.63 27.11
N THR A 327 8.79 23.00 25.83
CA THR A 327 7.62 22.78 25.00
C THR A 327 7.79 21.50 24.21
N VAL A 328 6.70 20.90 23.78
CA VAL A 328 6.75 19.76 22.87
C VAL A 328 6.46 20.26 21.46
N ALA A 329 7.34 19.96 20.51
CA ALA A 329 7.11 20.17 19.10
C ALA A 329 7.08 18.80 18.41
N ALA A 330 6.14 18.61 17.50
CA ALA A 330 6.00 17.37 16.77
C ALA A 330 5.79 17.61 15.29
N LEU A 331 6.29 16.69 14.48
CA LEU A 331 6.04 16.61 13.05
C LEU A 331 5.23 15.35 12.77
N LEU A 332 4.28 15.45 11.84
CA LEU A 332 3.47 14.34 11.33
C LEU A 332 3.08 14.64 9.89
N SER A 333 2.58 13.65 9.15
CA SER A 333 2.02 13.83 7.82
C SER A 333 0.58 13.33 7.79
N ALA A 334 -0.38 14.23 7.61
CA ALA A 334 -1.78 13.87 7.44
C ALA A 334 -2.20 13.91 5.97
N PRO A 335 -3.19 13.08 5.55
CA PRO A 335 -3.77 13.18 4.21
C PRO A 335 -4.28 14.59 3.91
N GLU A 336 -4.17 15.01 2.65
CA GLU A 336 -4.61 16.33 2.21
C GLU A 336 -6.09 16.58 2.60
N GLY A 337 -6.38 17.78 3.10
CA GLY A 337 -7.73 18.16 3.55
C GLY A 337 -8.15 17.58 4.91
N SER A 338 -7.31 16.79 5.58
CA SER A 338 -7.63 16.25 6.91
C SER A 338 -7.56 17.32 8.00
N ARG A 339 -8.54 17.32 8.91
CA ARG A 339 -8.43 18.02 10.19
C ARG A 339 -7.71 17.10 11.19
N VAL A 340 -6.54 17.52 11.66
CA VAL A 340 -5.80 16.77 12.68
C VAL A 340 -6.19 17.29 14.06
N GLU A 341 -6.46 16.38 14.99
CA GLU A 341 -6.64 16.67 16.40
C GLU A 341 -5.64 15.88 17.22
N VAL A 342 -5.04 16.52 18.23
CA VAL A 342 -4.01 15.90 19.06
C VAL A 342 -4.47 15.93 20.51
N GLN A 343 -4.41 14.77 21.16
CA GLN A 343 -4.86 14.58 22.53
C GLN A 343 -3.73 14.05 23.42
N ARG A 344 -3.79 14.37 24.71
CA ARG A 344 -2.81 13.94 25.72
C ARG A 344 -3.33 12.81 26.58
N PHE A 345 -2.49 11.81 26.76
CA PHE A 345 -2.75 10.67 27.64
C PHE A 345 -1.57 10.45 28.60
N PRO A 346 -1.83 10.16 29.89
CA PRO A 346 -0.80 9.61 30.77
C PRO A 346 -0.30 8.28 30.20
N LYS A 347 1.00 7.99 30.37
CA LYS A 347 1.55 6.68 29.98
C LYS A 347 0.78 5.54 30.65
N GLY A 348 0.38 4.55 29.84
CA GLY A 348 -0.40 3.39 30.28
C GLY A 348 -1.92 3.60 30.32
N ALA A 349 -2.43 4.80 30.02
CA ALA A 349 -3.86 5.00 29.84
C ALA A 349 -4.34 4.38 28.51
N THR A 350 -5.58 3.86 28.51
CA THR A 350 -6.25 3.44 27.27
C THR A 350 -6.47 4.65 26.38
N ILE A 351 -6.05 4.55 25.12
CA ILE A 351 -6.17 5.62 24.13
C ILE A 351 -7.52 5.47 23.45
N SER A 352 -8.40 6.43 23.71
CA SER A 352 -9.71 6.55 23.08
C SER A 352 -9.98 8.02 22.84
N TYR A 353 -10.59 8.36 21.72
CA TYR A 353 -10.90 9.75 21.38
C TYR A 353 -11.77 10.42 22.45
N ASP A 354 -11.28 11.51 23.05
CA ASP A 354 -11.98 12.34 24.03
C ASP A 354 -11.62 13.81 23.82
N ILE A 355 -12.59 14.58 23.30
CA ILE A 355 -12.42 16.01 22.97
C ILE A 355 -11.94 16.86 24.15
N ASN A 356 -12.16 16.43 25.41
CA ASN A 356 -11.70 17.17 26.58
C ASN A 356 -10.18 17.04 26.83
N ARG A 357 -9.50 16.15 26.10
CA ARG A 357 -8.05 15.93 26.16
C ARG A 357 -7.29 16.62 25.03
N GLU A 358 -8.02 17.30 24.16
CA GLU A 358 -7.48 18.01 23.00
C GLU A 358 -6.52 19.11 23.46
N ILE A 359 -5.42 19.27 22.74
CA ILE A 359 -4.56 20.43 22.90
C ILE A 359 -5.17 21.64 22.16
N ASP A 360 -4.59 22.82 22.35
CA ASP A 360 -5.07 24.01 21.66
C ASP A 360 -5.01 23.83 20.14
N ARG A 361 -6.17 23.95 19.49
CA ARG A 361 -6.35 23.74 18.04
C ARG A 361 -5.49 24.67 17.20
N GLU A 362 -5.25 25.89 17.70
CA GLU A 362 -4.42 26.86 16.99
C GLU A 362 -2.94 26.43 16.90
N LEU A 363 -2.55 25.44 17.71
CA LEU A 363 -1.21 24.89 17.74
C LEU A 363 -1.09 23.56 16.98
N VAL A 364 -2.14 23.11 16.30
CA VAL A 364 -2.16 21.86 15.52
C VAL A 364 -2.34 22.19 14.03
N SER A 365 -1.54 21.56 13.18
CA SER A 365 -1.67 21.61 11.72
C SER A 365 -1.65 20.19 11.14
N SER A 366 -1.91 20.07 9.83
CA SER A 366 -1.76 18.81 9.10
C SER A 366 -0.32 18.29 9.01
N THR A 367 0.66 19.10 9.41
CA THR A 367 2.10 18.80 9.31
C THR A 367 2.79 18.65 10.67
N GLY A 368 2.08 18.89 11.77
CA GLY A 368 2.67 18.86 13.10
C GLY A 368 1.84 19.55 14.16
N PHE A 369 2.39 19.64 15.36
CA PHE A 369 1.78 20.42 16.43
C PHE A 369 2.81 20.98 17.40
N ARG A 370 2.37 21.91 18.25
CA ARG A 370 3.12 22.40 19.40
C ARG A 370 2.28 22.33 20.67
N ASP A 371 2.89 21.89 21.76
CA ASP A 371 2.33 21.96 23.09
C ASP A 371 3.18 22.91 23.94
N LEU A 372 2.62 24.08 24.23
CA LEU A 372 3.30 25.13 24.99
C LEU A 372 3.35 24.85 26.49
N ASN A 373 2.45 24.00 27.00
CA ASN A 373 2.31 23.73 28.43
C ASN A 373 2.12 22.22 28.67
N PRO A 374 3.10 21.38 28.31
CA PRO A 374 3.04 19.95 28.60
C PRO A 374 3.17 19.70 30.11
N PRO A 375 2.45 18.73 30.69
CA PRO A 375 2.74 18.23 32.03
C PRO A 375 4.23 17.91 32.22
N MET A 376 4.81 18.34 33.33
CA MET A 376 6.24 18.14 33.62
C MET A 376 6.44 16.95 34.55
N GLY A 377 7.51 16.19 34.33
CA GLY A 377 7.96 15.10 35.21
C GLY A 377 7.35 13.73 34.92
N ASP A 378 6.26 13.66 34.16
CA ASP A 378 5.62 12.41 33.75
C ASP A 378 5.82 12.14 32.25
N ASP A 379 5.82 10.87 31.87
CA ASP A 379 5.74 10.47 30.46
C ASP A 379 4.32 10.73 29.92
N ILE A 380 4.23 11.49 28.84
CA ILE A 380 2.97 11.81 28.16
C ILE A 380 2.94 11.10 26.82
N VAL A 381 1.83 10.44 26.51
CA VAL A 381 1.52 9.92 25.19
C VAL A 381 0.67 10.95 24.45
N TYR A 382 1.18 11.45 23.33
CA TYR A 382 0.40 12.23 22.37
C TYR A 382 -0.24 11.27 21.38
N ALA A 383 -1.54 11.38 21.17
CA ALA A 383 -2.26 10.66 20.14
C ALA A 383 -2.83 11.66 19.13
N ALA A 384 -2.40 11.54 17.87
CA ALA A 384 -2.91 12.33 16.76
C ALA A 384 -3.98 11.53 16.01
N PHE A 385 -5.10 12.19 15.72
CA PHE A 385 -6.24 11.64 15.01
C PHE A 385 -6.55 12.52 13.79
N CYS A 386 -6.96 11.91 12.69
CA CYS A 386 -7.65 12.63 11.63
C CYS A 386 -9.15 12.59 11.90
N VAL A 387 -9.80 13.75 11.88
CA VAL A 387 -11.25 13.90 11.97
C VAL A 387 -11.76 14.27 10.59
N ALA A 388 -12.71 13.50 10.08
CA ALA A 388 -13.32 13.73 8.79
C ALA A 388 -14.83 13.91 8.92
N GLU A 389 -15.39 14.78 8.08
CA GLU A 389 -16.82 14.86 7.84
C GLU A 389 -17.15 13.93 6.67
N LEU A 390 -18.07 13.01 6.90
CA LEU A 390 -18.55 12.07 5.90
C LEU A 390 -19.56 12.74 4.97
N ALA A 391 -19.84 12.10 3.82
CA ALA A 391 -20.80 12.58 2.84
C ALA A 391 -22.25 12.66 3.37
N ASP A 392 -22.57 11.96 4.46
CA ASP A 392 -23.87 12.06 5.16
C ASP A 392 -23.91 13.14 6.25
N GLY A 393 -22.80 13.88 6.43
CA GLY A 393 -22.63 14.93 7.44
C GLY A 393 -22.24 14.42 8.82
N GLN A 394 -22.05 13.11 9.01
CA GLN A 394 -21.52 12.58 10.28
C GLN A 394 -20.01 12.84 10.38
N SER A 395 -19.50 12.94 11.61
CA SER A 395 -18.06 13.04 11.85
C SER A 395 -17.50 11.68 12.29
N MET A 396 -16.41 11.26 11.66
CA MET A 396 -15.66 10.06 12.03
C MET A 396 -14.21 10.41 12.35
N VAL A 397 -13.60 9.56 13.16
CA VAL A 397 -12.22 9.71 13.64
C VAL A 397 -11.41 8.50 13.20
N SER A 398 -10.18 8.73 12.72
CA SER A 398 -9.25 7.67 12.35
C SER A 398 -8.75 6.88 13.56
N ALA A 399 -8.01 5.79 13.30
CA ALA A 399 -7.13 5.21 14.31
C ALA A 399 -6.11 6.26 14.81
N PRO A 400 -5.67 6.19 16.09
CA PRO A 400 -4.66 7.10 16.61
C PRO A 400 -3.26 6.76 16.10
N LEU A 401 -2.47 7.79 15.79
CA LEU A 401 -1.02 7.68 15.71
C LEU A 401 -0.39 8.23 16.99
N THR A 402 0.45 7.46 17.66
CA THR A 402 0.90 7.79 19.02
C THR A 402 2.41 7.96 19.13
N ALA A 403 2.84 8.91 19.97
CA ALA A 403 4.24 9.09 20.33
C ALA A 403 4.39 9.54 21.80
N VAL A 404 5.51 9.20 22.42
CA VAL A 404 5.78 9.50 23.83
C VAL A 404 6.76 10.67 23.94
N ALA A 405 6.49 11.59 24.87
CA ALA A 405 7.43 12.64 25.26
C ALA A 405 7.64 12.64 26.78
N HIS A 406 8.86 13.00 27.19
CA HIS A 406 9.21 13.20 28.59
C HIS A 406 9.74 14.62 28.79
N VAL A 407 9.04 15.44 29.57
CA VAL A 407 9.42 16.83 29.82
C VAL A 407 9.98 16.97 31.23
N THR A 408 11.29 17.13 31.33
CA THR A 408 11.97 17.26 32.62
C THR A 408 11.61 18.61 33.28
N PRO A 409 11.14 18.61 34.55
CA PRO A 409 10.84 19.84 35.27
C PRO A 409 12.10 20.67 35.54
N GLU A 410 11.93 21.95 35.85
CA GLU A 410 13.06 22.75 36.36
C GLU A 410 13.60 22.15 37.65
N VAL A 411 14.92 22.00 37.73
CA VAL A 411 15.58 21.76 39.01
C VAL A 411 15.45 23.03 39.83
N GLN A 412 14.41 23.12 40.66
CA GLN A 412 14.33 24.17 41.66
C GLN A 412 15.41 23.92 42.71
N GLN A 413 16.38 24.82 42.82
CA GLN A 413 17.32 24.80 43.94
C GLN A 413 16.54 25.06 45.23
N ILE A 414 16.25 23.99 45.97
CA ILE A 414 15.68 24.09 47.30
C ILE A 414 16.79 24.64 48.20
N LYS A 415 16.67 25.91 48.62
CA LYS A 415 17.50 26.46 49.69
C LYS A 415 17.11 25.77 50.99
N VAL A 416 17.84 24.71 51.34
CA VAL A 416 17.70 24.04 52.64
C VAL A 416 18.33 24.94 53.70
N GLN A 417 17.50 25.67 54.44
CA GLN A 417 17.96 26.36 55.65
C GLN A 417 18.11 25.34 56.77
N VAL A 418 19.35 24.93 57.03
CA VAL A 418 19.69 24.12 58.21
C VAL A 418 19.94 25.10 59.36
N SER A 419 18.92 25.35 60.18
CA SER A 419 19.11 26.00 61.47
C SER A 419 19.48 24.97 62.52
N ARG A 420 20.38 25.35 63.44
CA ARG A 420 20.65 24.55 64.63
C ARG A 420 19.34 24.48 65.44
N SER A 421 18.89 23.28 65.75
CA SER A 421 17.73 23.10 66.62
C SER A 421 18.05 23.73 67.98
N GLU A 422 17.32 24.77 68.37
CA GLU A 422 17.39 25.35 69.73
C GLU A 422 16.57 24.51 70.73
N SER A 423 15.76 23.57 70.24
CA SER A 423 15.18 22.56 71.12
C SER A 423 16.29 21.68 71.67
N THR A 424 16.32 21.57 73.00
CA THR A 424 17.22 20.72 73.76
C THR A 424 17.34 19.36 73.08
N PRO A 425 18.55 18.85 72.81
CA PRO A 425 18.72 17.53 72.23
C PRO A 425 17.94 16.53 73.09
N GLY A 426 16.91 15.93 72.50
CA GLY A 426 16.19 14.84 73.12
C GLY A 426 17.17 13.74 73.52
N PRO A 427 16.88 12.98 74.59
CA PRO A 427 17.81 12.02 75.16
C PRO A 427 18.36 11.10 74.07
N THR A 428 19.69 11.05 73.97
CA THR A 428 20.44 10.18 73.08
C THR A 428 20.13 8.72 73.40
N THR A 429 19.21 8.11 72.65
CA THR A 429 19.17 6.65 72.55
C THR A 429 20.43 6.19 71.82
N SER A 430 21.19 5.35 72.52
CA SER A 430 22.46 4.74 72.10
C SER A 430 22.51 4.26 70.65
N PRO A 431 23.70 4.23 70.02
CA PRO A 431 23.89 3.81 68.65
C PRO A 431 23.71 2.29 68.52
N GLY A 432 22.48 1.86 68.20
CA GLY A 432 22.23 0.58 67.55
C GLY A 432 22.52 0.71 66.06
N CYS A 433 23.45 -0.11 65.55
CA CYS A 433 23.83 -0.17 64.15
C CYS A 433 22.63 -0.14 63.18
N GLY A 434 22.62 0.88 62.31
CA GLY A 434 22.58 0.66 60.86
C GLY A 434 21.23 0.41 60.17
N ARG A 435 20.51 1.49 59.85
CA ARG A 435 20.12 1.84 58.47
C ARG A 435 19.46 3.22 58.47
N ALA A 436 20.17 4.23 57.97
CA ALA A 436 19.61 5.57 57.78
C ALA A 436 18.53 5.51 56.69
N THR A 437 17.27 5.56 57.10
CA THR A 437 16.13 5.73 56.19
C THR A 437 15.76 7.21 56.21
N ALA A 438 16.04 7.94 55.12
CA ALA A 438 15.62 9.33 55.00
C ALA A 438 14.08 9.37 54.93
N ARG A 439 13.41 9.71 56.03
CA ARG A 439 11.98 10.03 56.03
C ARG A 439 11.81 11.50 55.63
N SER A 440 11.38 11.71 54.38
CA SER A 440 10.82 12.99 53.96
C SER A 440 9.39 13.10 54.51
N THR A 441 9.18 13.94 55.53
CA THR A 441 7.84 14.30 55.99
C THR A 441 7.27 15.38 55.08
N CYS A 442 6.48 14.97 54.09
CA CYS A 442 5.59 15.87 53.36
C CYS A 442 4.46 16.32 54.28
N THR A 443 4.43 17.61 54.61
CA THR A 443 3.32 18.25 55.33
C THR A 443 2.05 18.19 54.48
N PRO A 444 0.94 17.59 54.94
CA PRO A 444 -0.29 17.54 54.17
C PRO A 444 -0.90 18.93 54.04
N ARG A 445 -1.15 19.33 52.79
CA ARG A 445 -1.82 20.58 52.42
C ARG A 445 -3.27 20.53 52.91
N ARG A 446 -3.65 21.49 53.78
CA ARG A 446 -5.01 21.67 54.32
C ARG A 446 -6.08 21.57 53.23
N SER A 447 -6.97 20.59 53.36
CA SER A 447 -8.22 20.52 52.61
C SER A 447 -9.12 21.70 53.00
N ILE A 448 -9.41 22.59 52.06
CA ILE A 448 -10.48 23.58 52.20
C ILE A 448 -11.81 22.82 52.07
N ARG A 449 -12.51 22.67 53.20
CA ARG A 449 -13.92 22.25 53.22
C ARG A 449 -14.74 23.34 52.53
N ARG A 450 -15.34 23.02 51.38
CA ARG A 450 -16.42 23.81 50.78
C ARG A 450 -17.76 23.24 51.24
N THR A 451 -18.54 24.12 51.82
CA THR A 451 -19.86 23.94 52.41
C THR A 451 -20.94 23.68 51.35
N GLY A 452 -21.72 22.63 51.61
CA GLY A 452 -23.14 22.39 51.33
C GLY A 452 -23.79 23.00 50.08
N TRP A 453 -24.25 22.12 49.18
CA TRP A 453 -25.43 22.39 48.35
C TRP A 453 -26.46 21.26 48.48
N ARG A 454 -27.71 21.73 48.63
CA ARG A 454 -28.96 21.02 48.91
C ARG A 454 -29.31 20.00 47.83
N THR A 455 -29.83 18.86 48.26
CA THR A 455 -30.67 17.97 47.47
C THR A 455 -32.06 18.58 47.30
N SER A 456 -32.40 19.01 46.08
CA SER A 456 -33.77 19.35 45.70
C SER A 456 -34.39 18.21 44.88
N ARG A 457 -35.36 17.58 45.54
CA ARG A 457 -36.48 16.76 45.06
C ARG A 457 -36.78 16.79 43.55
N ALA A 458 -37.03 15.59 43.06
CA ALA A 458 -37.81 15.27 41.87
C ALA A 458 -39.20 15.93 41.84
N PRO A 459 -39.78 16.10 40.64
CA PRO A 459 -41.21 15.96 40.45
C PRO A 459 -41.53 14.71 39.63
N ARG A 460 -42.37 13.87 40.24
CA ARG A 460 -43.34 13.01 39.54
C ARG A 460 -44.06 13.82 38.46
N ARG A 461 -44.23 13.26 37.27
CA ARG A 461 -45.44 13.47 36.50
C ARG A 461 -45.92 12.17 35.89
N SER A 462 -47.11 11.78 36.35
CA SER A 462 -47.90 10.67 35.85
C SER A 462 -48.74 11.13 34.65
N SER A 463 -48.98 10.17 33.77
CA SER A 463 -50.29 9.80 33.19
C SER A 463 -50.94 10.63 32.09
N ARG A 464 -51.37 9.86 31.06
CA ARG A 464 -52.52 10.00 30.13
C ARG A 464 -52.35 11.03 29.01
N GLY A 465 -52.68 10.74 27.75
CA GLY A 465 -53.25 9.55 27.12
C GLY A 465 -53.93 9.91 25.79
N ARG A 466 -54.19 8.88 24.96
CA ARG A 466 -55.06 8.85 23.74
C ARG A 466 -54.58 9.72 22.56
N ALA A 467 -54.77 9.37 21.29
CA ALA A 467 -55.59 8.36 20.63
C ALA A 467 -54.81 7.70 19.48
#